data_AF-A0A3S4FP62-F1
#
_entry.id   AF-A0A3S4FP62-F1
#
_cell.length_a   1.000
_cell.length_b   1.000
_cell.length_c   1.000
_cell.angle_alpha   90.00
_cell.angle_beta   90.00
_cell.angle_gamma   90.00
#
_symmetry.space_group_name_H-M   'P 1'
#
loop_
_entity.id
_entity.type
_entity.pdbx_description
1 polymer ?
#
loop_
_entity_poly.entity_id
_entity_poly.type
_entity_poly.pdbx_seq_one_letter_code
_entity_poly.pdbx_strand_id
1 'polypeptide(L)'
;MAVTGATDYITDGRRSWAVSGGDPLMTRVVGTGCALSAAVAAFCSLPGERLEHVAAACRVMAHCGAVASRQAGGPGSFTPAFLDALYHWQGKRDDEAY
;
A
#
# COMPACT_ATOMS: atom_id res chain seq x y z
N MET A 1 10.30 10.69 4.26
CA MET A 1 9.92 9.75 5.34
C MET A 1 8.51 9.23 5.06
N ALA A 2 8.20 8.00 5.44
CA ALA A 2 6.84 7.46 5.43
C ALA A 2 6.55 6.89 6.82
N VAL A 3 5.37 7.17 7.36
CA VAL A 3 4.89 6.67 8.65
C VAL A 3 3.56 5.99 8.40
N THR A 4 3.46 4.71 8.79
CA THR A 4 2.32 3.87 8.43
C THR A 4 1.34 3.72 9.59
N GLY A 5 0.06 3.56 9.26
CA GLY A 5 -1.03 3.44 10.24
C GLY A 5 -2.37 3.14 9.57
N ALA A 6 -3.47 3.56 10.19
CA ALA A 6 -4.78 3.59 9.51
C ALA A 6 -4.78 4.57 8.32
N THR A 7 -3.94 5.60 8.43
CA THR A 7 -3.57 6.51 7.36
C THR A 7 -2.05 6.57 7.31
N ASP A 8 -1.50 6.36 6.12
CA ASP A 8 -0.07 6.48 5.84
C ASP A 8 0.27 7.93 5.49
N TYR A 9 1.22 8.51 6.21
CA TYR A 9 1.72 9.86 5.97
C TYR A 9 3.11 9.81 5.34
N ILE A 10 3.27 10.45 4.20
CA ILE A 10 4.53 10.51 3.46
C ILE A 10 4.92 11.99 3.32
N THR A 11 6.18 12.29 3.61
CA THR A 11 6.71 13.65 3.51
C THR A 11 8.15 13.70 3.00
N ASP A 12 8.48 14.73 2.23
CA ASP A 12 9.85 15.11 1.85
C ASP A 12 10.43 16.23 2.73
N GLY A 13 9.69 16.67 3.76
CA GLY A 13 10.03 17.79 4.64
C GLY A 13 9.50 19.14 4.15
N ARG A 14 8.92 19.22 2.94
CA ARG A 14 8.29 20.43 2.39
C ARG A 14 6.81 20.20 2.04
N ARG A 15 6.53 19.04 1.45
CA ARG A 15 5.19 18.56 1.11
C ARG A 15 4.87 17.33 1.94
N SER A 16 3.60 17.22 2.29
CA SER A 16 3.04 16.12 3.06
C SER A 16 1.66 15.81 2.53
N TRP A 17 1.29 14.57 2.72
CA TRP A 17 0.63 13.79 1.71
C TRP A 17 -0.05 12.67 2.60
N ALA A 18 -1.31 12.26 2.41
CA ALA A 18 -2.02 11.30 3.31
C ALA A 18 -2.90 10.20 2.65
N VAL A 19 -2.57 8.91 2.84
CA VAL A 19 -3.14 7.74 2.11
C VAL A 19 -3.94 7.02 3.16
N SER A 20 -5.25 6.98 3.01
CA SER A 20 -6.11 6.18 3.86
C SER A 20 -6.53 4.92 3.13
N GLY A 21 -6.75 3.84 3.88
CA GLY A 21 -7.19 2.56 3.32
C GLY A 21 -6.53 1.37 4.02
N GLY A 22 -6.53 0.23 3.35
CA GLY A 22 -6.10 -1.02 3.98
C GLY A 22 -7.19 -1.58 4.88
N ASP A 23 -6.78 -2.50 5.74
CA ASP A 23 -7.68 -3.17 6.67
C ASP A 23 -6.92 -3.61 7.93
N PRO A 24 -7.53 -3.58 9.13
CA PRO A 24 -6.87 -4.00 10.37
C PRO A 24 -6.30 -5.42 10.32
N LEU A 25 -6.85 -6.32 9.49
CA LEU A 25 -6.33 -7.67 9.32
C LEU A 25 -4.89 -7.68 8.79
N MET A 26 -4.47 -6.66 8.04
CA MET A 26 -3.09 -6.49 7.58
C MET A 26 -2.08 -6.41 8.73
N THR A 27 -2.50 -5.88 9.89
CA THR A 27 -1.67 -5.77 11.10
C THR A 27 -1.51 -7.11 11.84
N ARG A 28 -2.31 -8.13 11.46
CA ARG A 28 -2.31 -9.47 12.04
C ARG A 28 -1.54 -10.48 11.18
N VAL A 29 -0.96 -10.04 10.07
CA VAL A 29 -0.19 -10.88 9.15
C VAL A 29 1.26 -10.42 9.15
N VAL A 30 2.17 -11.32 9.52
CA VAL A 30 3.60 -11.02 9.51
C VAL A 30 4.08 -10.72 8.08
N GLY A 31 4.96 -9.72 7.95
CA GLY A 31 5.60 -9.39 6.68
C GLY A 31 4.86 -8.38 5.80
N THR A 32 3.63 -7.95 6.14
CA THR A 32 2.89 -6.93 5.39
C THR A 32 3.64 -5.58 5.34
N GLY A 33 4.26 -5.17 6.44
CA GLY A 33 5.12 -3.96 6.48
C GLY A 33 6.41 -4.10 5.67
N CYS A 34 7.05 -5.28 5.70
CA CYS A 34 8.25 -5.54 4.88
C CYS A 34 7.90 -5.54 3.38
N ALA A 35 6.76 -6.13 3.02
CA ALA A 35 6.24 -6.11 1.66
C ALA A 35 5.99 -4.67 1.17
N LEU A 36 5.45 -3.80 2.03
CA LEU A 36 5.28 -2.38 1.70
C LEU A 36 6.61 -1.69 1.43
N SER A 37 7.64 -1.93 2.24
CA SER A 37 8.96 -1.35 2.00
C SER A 37 9.59 -1.83 0.68
N ALA A 38 9.42 -3.11 0.34
CA ALA A 38 9.84 -3.65 -0.95
C ALA A 38 9.08 -3.02 -2.13
N ALA A 39 7.76 -2.86 -1.99
CA ALA A 39 6.94 -2.17 -2.98
C ALA A 39 7.36 -0.71 -3.17
N VAL A 40 7.60 0.03 -2.08
CA VAL A 40 8.10 1.41 -2.12
C VAL A 40 9.42 1.49 -2.87
N ALA A 41 10.36 0.56 -2.61
CA ALA A 41 11.63 0.51 -3.33
C ALA A 41 11.43 0.27 -4.83
N ALA A 42 10.53 -0.66 -5.20
CA ALA A 42 10.20 -0.93 -6.60
C ALA A 42 9.59 0.30 -7.31
N PHE A 43 8.61 0.96 -6.69
CA PHE A 43 7.99 2.17 -7.24
C PHE A 43 8.99 3.33 -7.35
N CYS A 44 9.88 3.50 -6.37
CA CYS A 44 10.91 4.54 -6.41
C CYS A 44 12.00 4.30 -7.47
N SER A 45 12.05 3.12 -8.10
CA SER A 45 12.94 2.86 -9.24
C SER A 45 12.45 3.48 -10.56
N LEU A 46 11.19 3.89 -10.61
CA LEU A 46 10.59 4.54 -11.76
C LEU A 46 11.06 6.01 -11.88
N PRO A 47 11.11 6.58 -13.09
CA PRO A 47 11.38 8.00 -13.28
C PRO A 47 10.22 8.85 -12.73
N GLY A 48 10.53 9.95 -12.05
CA GLY A 48 9.52 10.85 -11.49
C GLY A 48 9.81 11.28 -10.06
N GLU A 49 8.81 11.88 -9.42
CA GLU A 49 8.91 12.40 -8.07
C GLU A 49 8.85 11.27 -7.03
N ARG A 50 9.87 11.17 -6.18
CA ARG A 50 9.94 10.13 -5.14
C ARG A 50 8.75 10.19 -4.17
N LEU A 51 8.30 11.39 -3.82
CA LEU A 51 7.14 11.56 -2.94
C LEU A 51 5.90 10.88 -3.54
N GLU A 52 5.73 11.01 -4.86
CA GLU A 52 4.64 10.41 -5.63
C GLU A 52 4.71 8.88 -5.64
N HIS A 53 5.89 8.36 -5.90
CA HIS A 53 6.10 6.91 -5.94
C HIS A 53 5.86 6.22 -4.60
N VAL A 54 6.29 6.83 -3.48
CA VAL A 54 6.06 6.25 -2.15
C VAL A 54 4.56 6.23 -1.83
N ALA A 55 3.84 7.31 -2.13
CA ALA A 55 2.41 7.38 -1.89
C ALA A 55 1.60 6.44 -2.79
N ALA A 56 1.99 6.31 -4.06
CA ALA A 56 1.40 5.34 -4.97
C ALA A 56 1.57 3.90 -4.45
N ALA A 57 2.77 3.55 -3.97
CA ALA A 57 3.01 2.24 -3.37
C ALA A 57 2.13 2.00 -2.12
N CYS A 58 2.04 2.97 -1.22
CA CYS A 58 1.13 2.91 -0.06
C CYS A 58 -0.32 2.71 -0.49
N ARG A 59 -0.80 3.46 -1.49
CA ARG A 59 -2.17 3.38 -2.00
C ARG A 59 -2.47 2.01 -2.61
N VAL A 60 -1.56 1.44 -3.39
CA VAL A 60 -1.72 0.09 -3.98
C VAL A 60 -1.78 -0.96 -2.88
N MET A 61 -0.85 -0.93 -1.93
CA MET A 61 -0.83 -1.88 -0.81
C MET A 61 -2.09 -1.79 0.05
N ALA A 62 -2.55 -0.58 0.35
CA ALA A 62 -3.79 -0.32 1.07
C ALA A 62 -5.02 -0.84 0.30
N HIS A 63 -5.11 -0.57 -1.01
CA HIS A 63 -6.20 -1.03 -1.85
C HIS A 63 -6.26 -2.57 -1.92
N CYS A 64 -5.15 -3.21 -2.28
CA CYS A 64 -5.07 -4.66 -2.38
C CYS A 64 -5.32 -5.35 -1.03
N GLY A 65 -4.88 -4.73 0.08
CA GLY A 65 -5.16 -5.21 1.42
C GLY A 65 -6.65 -5.19 1.76
N ALA A 66 -7.33 -4.10 1.45
CA ALA A 66 -8.78 -4.00 1.63
C ALA A 66 -9.56 -5.00 0.75
N VAL A 67 -9.13 -5.23 -0.49
CA VAL A 67 -9.72 -6.23 -1.38
C VAL A 67 -9.52 -7.65 -0.83
N ALA A 68 -8.32 -7.97 -0.34
CA ALA A 68 -8.00 -9.27 0.22
C ALA A 68 -8.78 -9.56 1.51
N SER A 69 -8.92 -8.58 2.39
CA SER A 69 -9.68 -8.74 3.65
C SER A 69 -11.15 -9.07 3.43
N ARG A 70 -11.76 -8.68 2.30
CA ARG A 70 -13.14 -9.05 1.97
C ARG A 70 -13.30 -10.52 1.60
N GLN A 71 -12.23 -11.17 1.17
CA GLN A 71 -12.22 -12.57 0.72
C GLN A 71 -11.63 -13.50 1.79
N ALA A 72 -10.76 -12.97 2.64
CA ALA A 72 -10.10 -13.71 3.69
C ALA A 72 -11.04 -14.04 4.85
N GLY A 73 -11.06 -15.32 5.26
CA GLY A 73 -11.72 -15.76 6.50
C GLY A 73 -10.87 -15.53 7.76
N GLY A 74 -9.63 -15.05 7.62
CA GLY A 74 -8.68 -14.81 8.71
C GLY A 74 -7.26 -14.56 8.20
N PRO A 75 -6.27 -14.35 9.09
CA PRO A 75 -4.91 -13.96 8.70
C PRO A 75 -4.20 -15.03 7.86
N GLY A 76 -4.52 -16.32 8.05
CA GLY A 76 -3.95 -17.41 7.25
C GLY A 76 -4.40 -17.40 5.79
N SER A 77 -5.66 -17.06 5.52
CA SER A 77 -6.19 -16.95 4.15
C SER A 77 -6.03 -15.55 3.54
N PHE A 78 -5.62 -14.57 4.34
CA PHE A 78 -5.33 -13.22 3.86
C PHE A 78 -4.13 -13.17 2.92
N THR A 79 -3.00 -13.78 3.29
CA THR A 79 -1.77 -13.72 2.48
C THR A 79 -1.96 -14.16 1.02
N PRO A 80 -2.57 -15.32 0.70
CA PRO A 80 -2.81 -15.69 -0.69
C PRO A 80 -3.78 -14.71 -1.38
N ALA A 81 -4.88 -14.31 -0.72
CA ALA A 81 -5.82 -13.34 -1.28
C ALA A 81 -5.17 -11.96 -1.57
N PHE A 82 -4.20 -11.56 -0.74
CA PHE A 82 -3.45 -10.33 -0.90
C PHE A 82 -2.48 -10.39 -2.08
N LEU A 83 -1.78 -11.50 -2.25
CA LEU A 83 -0.92 -11.72 -3.41
C LEU A 83 -1.75 -11.75 -4.71
N ASP A 84 -2.91 -12.40 -4.70
CA ASP A 84 -3.83 -12.42 -5.85
C ASP A 84 -4.37 -11.01 -6.16
N ALA A 85 -4.70 -10.22 -5.13
CA ALA A 85 -5.13 -8.84 -5.30
C ALA A 85 -4.03 -7.95 -5.89
N LEU A 86 -2.77 -8.16 -5.51
CA LEU A 86 -1.62 -7.47 -6.10
C LEU A 86 -1.40 -7.89 -7.55
N TYR A 87 -1.51 -9.18 -7.86
CA TYR A 87 -1.35 -9.70 -9.22
C TYR A 87 -2.42 -9.17 -10.18
N HIS A 88 -3.67 -9.09 -9.72
CA HIS A 88 -4.79 -8.58 -10.52
C HIS A 88 -4.89 -7.05 -10.56
N TRP A 89 -4.08 -6.33 -9.78
CA TRP A 89 -4.13 -4.87 -9.76
C TRP A 89 -3.76 -4.32 -11.14
N GLN A 90 -4.75 -3.75 -11.82
CA GLN A 90 -4.54 -3.00 -13.04
C GLN A 90 -4.36 -1.53 -12.67
N GLY A 91 -3.23 -0.95 -13.08
CA GLY A 91 -2.83 0.41 -12.73
C GLY A 91 -3.75 1.49 -13.27
N LYS A 92 -4.94 1.62 -12.68
CA LYS A 92 -5.72 2.84 -12.75
C LYS A 92 -4.97 3.85 -11.89
N ARG A 93 -4.38 4.83 -12.56
CA ARG A 93 -4.01 6.09 -11.90
C ARG A 93 -5.33 6.70 -11.48
N ASP A 94 -5.69 6.49 -10.23
CA ASP A 94 -6.75 7.27 -9.63
C ASP A 94 -6.19 8.70 -9.51
N ASP A 95 -6.67 9.60 -10.36
CA ASP A 95 -6.32 11.03 -10.34
C ASP A 95 -6.88 11.76 -9.09
N GLU A 96 -7.31 11.02 -8.07
CA GLU A 96 -7.58 11.57 -6.74
C GLU A 96 -6.24 11.76 -6.02
N ALA A 97 -5.75 12.99 -6.14
CA ALA A 97 -4.61 13.52 -5.42
C ALA A 97 -4.63 13.14 -3.93
N TYR A 98 -3.46 12.74 -3.45
CA TYR A 98 -3.17 12.37 -2.07
C TYR A 98 -2.60 13.55 -1.26
#